data_AF-A0A2T6D202-F1
#
_entry.id   AF-A0A2T6D202-F1
#
_cell.length_a   1.000
_cell.length_b   1.000
_cell.length_c   1.000
_cell.angle_alpha   90.00
_cell.angle_beta   90.00
_cell.angle_gamma   90.00
#
_symmetry.space_group_name_H-M   'P 1'
#
loop_
_entity.id
_entity.type
_entity.pdbx_description
1 polymer ?
#
loop_
_entity_poly.entity_id
_entity_poly.type
_entity_poly.pdbx_seq_one_letter_code
_entity_poly.pdbx_strand_id
1 'polypeptide(L)'
;MLFFKKSKPTPVPDSRLVVSPCDETTRAIDGLLAAINPHDRHLVDAVLDLRAAFRAGNDANTCVAQLFQVREWLDGRHHLAFFRVRDAARRALRVEVRTEPGAPWIPRELPLNAVRIDEALNSALACLAANDMIPPTADGRFVFATATVAQ
;
A
#
# COMPACT_ATOMS: atom_id res chain seq x y z
N MET A 1 14.15 52.95 -36.22
CA MET A 1 14.66 51.78 -35.46
C MET A 1 13.62 51.41 -34.40
N LEU A 2 12.96 50.26 -34.54
CA LEU A 2 12.02 49.72 -33.55
C LEU A 2 12.65 48.48 -32.91
N PHE A 3 12.89 48.54 -31.60
CA PHE A 3 13.49 47.44 -30.83
C PHE A 3 12.40 46.45 -30.41
N PHE A 4 12.37 45.28 -31.03
CA PHE A 4 11.58 44.14 -30.53
C PHE A 4 12.26 43.53 -29.32
N LYS A 5 11.70 43.77 -28.13
CA LYS A 5 12.11 43.14 -26.88
C LYS A 5 11.64 41.67 -26.90
N LYS A 6 12.57 40.72 -27.08
CA LYS A 6 12.30 39.28 -27.01
C LYS A 6 11.82 38.92 -25.60
N SER A 7 10.53 38.65 -25.44
CA SER A 7 9.97 38.04 -24.23
C SER A 7 10.47 36.59 -24.12
N LYS A 8 11.17 36.26 -23.04
CA LYS A 8 11.54 34.87 -22.73
C LYS A 8 10.26 34.10 -22.39
N PRO A 9 10.08 32.86 -22.90
CA PRO A 9 8.94 32.04 -22.52
C PRO A 9 9.04 31.71 -21.02
N THR A 10 7.99 32.05 -20.27
CA THR A 10 7.85 31.66 -18.87
C THR A 10 7.78 30.13 -18.80
N PRO A 11 8.61 29.45 -18.00
CA PRO A 11 8.48 28.01 -17.81
C PRO A 11 7.12 27.75 -17.13
N VAL A 12 6.24 27.04 -17.83
CA VAL A 12 5.02 26.48 -17.23
C VAL A 12 5.49 25.43 -16.23
N PRO A 13 5.16 25.54 -14.93
CA PRO A 13 5.46 24.46 -14.00
C PRO A 13 4.74 23.21 -14.50
N ASP A 14 5.53 22.18 -14.77
CA ASP A 14 5.09 20.85 -15.16
C ASP A 14 4.28 20.30 -13.98
N SER A 15 2.97 20.58 -13.97
CA SER A 15 2.02 20.10 -12.95
C SER A 15 1.83 18.61 -13.11
N ARG A 16 2.88 17.83 -12.83
CA ARG A 16 2.77 16.40 -12.64
C ARG A 16 1.83 16.21 -11.47
N LEU A 17 0.62 15.74 -11.77
CA LEU A 17 -0.37 15.37 -10.76
C LEU A 17 0.30 14.31 -9.87
N VAL A 18 0.71 14.72 -8.67
CA VAL A 18 1.21 13.80 -7.65
C VAL A 18 0.00 12.99 -7.20
N VAL A 19 -0.21 11.84 -7.83
CA VAL A 19 -1.26 10.90 -7.43
C VAL A 19 -0.82 10.28 -6.11
N SER A 20 -1.67 10.40 -5.07
CA SER A 20 -1.41 9.73 -3.80
C SER A 20 -1.37 8.22 -4.02
N PRO A 21 -0.45 7.47 -3.39
CA PRO A 21 -0.45 6.01 -3.43
C PRO A 21 -1.80 5.38 -3.04
N CYS A 22 -2.56 6.03 -2.14
CA CYS A 22 -3.91 5.60 -1.77
C CYS A 22 -4.93 5.79 -2.91
N ASP A 23 -4.80 6.85 -3.70
CA ASP A 23 -5.68 7.09 -4.87
C ASP A 23 -5.40 6.08 -5.98
N GLU A 24 -4.12 5.78 -6.24
CA GLU A 24 -3.73 4.73 -7.18
C GLU A 24 -4.28 3.37 -6.74
N THR A 25 -4.19 3.06 -5.45
CA THR A 25 -4.73 1.82 -4.90
C THR A 25 -6.25 1.75 -5.02
N THR A 26 -6.96 2.85 -4.75
CA THR A 26 -8.42 2.92 -4.91
C THR A 26 -8.85 2.66 -6.35
N ARG A 27 -8.12 3.20 -7.35
CA ARG A 27 -8.40 2.90 -8.77
C ARG A 27 -8.14 1.43 -9.13
N ALA A 28 -7.10 0.83 -8.56
CA ALA A 28 -6.85 -0.59 -8.75
C ALA A 28 -7.98 -1.45 -8.17
N ILE A 29 -8.52 -1.05 -7.01
CA ILE A 29 -9.67 -1.70 -6.36
C ILE A 29 -10.95 -1.54 -7.20
N ASP A 30 -11.19 -0.36 -7.78
CA ASP A 30 -12.31 -0.15 -8.71
C ASP A 30 -12.22 -1.09 -9.93
N GLY A 31 -11.00 -1.34 -10.43
CA GLY A 31 -10.76 -2.33 -11.48
C GLY A 31 -11.06 -3.77 -11.05
N LEU A 32 -10.83 -4.13 -9.79
CA LEU A 32 -11.23 -5.43 -9.23
C LEU A 32 -12.76 -5.52 -9.10
N LEU A 33 -13.43 -4.49 -8.58
CA LEU A 33 -14.90 -4.43 -8.47
C LEU A 33 -15.58 -4.63 -9.83
N ALA A 34 -15.04 -4.06 -10.90
CA ALA A 34 -15.56 -4.24 -12.25
C ALA A 34 -15.37 -5.67 -12.80
N ALA A 35 -14.44 -6.45 -12.23
CA ALA A 35 -14.09 -7.78 -12.72
C ALA A 35 -14.78 -8.93 -11.98
N ILE A 36 -15.19 -8.72 -10.73
CA ILE A 36 -15.82 -9.75 -9.88
C ILE A 36 -17.31 -9.95 -10.24
N ASN A 37 -17.86 -11.11 -9.88
CA ASN A 37 -19.29 -11.39 -10.05
C ASN A 37 -20.13 -10.53 -9.07
N PRO A 38 -21.04 -9.66 -9.55
CA PRO A 38 -21.85 -8.80 -8.67
C PRO A 38 -22.84 -9.57 -7.79
N HIS A 39 -23.10 -10.85 -8.07
CA HIS A 39 -23.95 -11.70 -7.25
C HIS A 39 -23.23 -12.33 -6.05
N ASP A 40 -21.89 -12.31 -6.02
CA ASP A 40 -21.09 -12.78 -4.89
C ASP A 40 -20.99 -11.67 -3.83
N ARG A 41 -22.07 -11.51 -3.05
CA ARG A 41 -22.22 -10.37 -2.10
C ARG A 41 -21.07 -10.29 -1.10
N HIS A 42 -20.61 -11.42 -0.58
CA HIS A 42 -19.52 -11.44 0.40
C HIS A 42 -18.21 -10.90 -0.17
N LEU A 43 -17.88 -11.29 -1.41
CA LEU A 43 -16.69 -10.77 -2.09
C LEU A 43 -16.86 -9.28 -2.45
N VAL A 44 -18.03 -8.88 -2.93
CA VAL A 44 -18.32 -7.48 -3.26
C VAL A 44 -18.16 -6.59 -2.02
N ASP A 45 -18.78 -6.98 -0.90
CA ASP A 45 -18.71 -6.22 0.36
C ASP A 45 -17.27 -6.13 0.88
N ALA A 46 -16.52 -7.24 0.86
CA ALA A 46 -15.10 -7.23 1.26
C ALA A 46 -14.24 -6.29 0.40
N VAL A 47 -14.49 -6.23 -0.91
CA VAL A 47 -13.75 -5.32 -1.80
C VAL A 47 -14.18 -3.87 -1.60
N LEU A 48 -15.44 -3.60 -1.28
CA LEU A 48 -15.93 -2.26 -0.92
C LEU A 48 -15.35 -1.79 0.43
N ASP A 49 -15.23 -2.67 1.41
CA ASP A 49 -14.60 -2.38 2.70
C ASP A 49 -13.11 -2.07 2.52
N LEU A 50 -12.40 -2.85 1.71
CA LEU A 50 -11.02 -2.56 1.32
C LEU A 50 -10.89 -1.18 0.68
N ARG A 51 -11.80 -0.85 -0.24
CA ARG A 51 -11.84 0.46 -0.90
C ARG A 51 -12.07 1.59 0.12
N ALA A 52 -13.01 1.41 1.04
CA ALA A 52 -13.31 2.39 2.08
C ALA A 52 -12.11 2.62 3.00
N ALA A 53 -11.41 1.55 3.39
CA ALA A 53 -10.21 1.64 4.22
C ALA A 53 -9.09 2.46 3.53
N PHE A 54 -8.78 2.16 2.27
CA PHE A 54 -7.76 2.92 1.52
C PHE A 54 -8.16 4.38 1.28
N ARG A 55 -9.45 4.65 1.06
CA ARG A 55 -9.96 6.02 0.90
C ARG A 55 -9.90 6.82 2.19
N ALA A 56 -10.15 6.19 3.34
CA ALA A 56 -10.02 6.84 4.65
C ALA A 56 -8.56 7.18 4.97
N GLY A 57 -7.61 6.31 4.60
CA GLY A 57 -6.17 6.62 4.61
C GLY A 57 -5.59 6.87 6.01
N ASN A 58 -6.26 6.43 7.07
CA ASN A 58 -5.88 6.72 8.46
C ASN A 58 -5.49 5.47 9.27
N ASP A 59 -5.81 4.26 8.78
CA ASP A 59 -5.48 3.00 9.45
C ASP A 59 -4.90 1.97 8.46
N ALA A 60 -3.57 1.85 8.49
CA ALA A 60 -2.84 0.90 7.66
C ALA A 60 -3.07 -0.56 8.08
N ASN A 61 -3.32 -0.85 9.37
CA ASN A 61 -3.61 -2.21 9.83
C ASN A 61 -4.92 -2.70 9.21
N THR A 62 -5.95 -1.86 9.25
CA THR A 62 -7.25 -2.17 8.64
C THR A 62 -7.11 -2.38 7.14
N CYS A 63 -6.32 -1.58 6.42
CA CYS A 63 -6.08 -1.79 4.99
C CYS A 63 -5.42 -3.15 4.70
N VAL A 64 -4.43 -3.56 5.49
CA VAL A 64 -3.76 -4.86 5.35
C VAL A 64 -4.69 -6.02 5.69
N ALA A 65 -5.48 -5.90 6.77
CA ALA A 65 -6.48 -6.90 7.16
C ALA A 65 -7.48 -7.15 6.02
N GLN A 66 -8.05 -6.07 5.47
CA GLN A 66 -9.01 -6.15 4.37
C GLN A 66 -8.38 -6.70 3.09
N LEU A 67 -7.11 -6.37 2.82
CA LEU A 67 -6.39 -6.91 1.66
C LEU A 67 -6.25 -8.44 1.75
N PHE A 68 -5.94 -8.96 2.94
CA PHE A 68 -5.84 -10.41 3.17
C PHE A 68 -7.20 -11.09 3.14
N GLN A 69 -8.24 -10.47 3.71
CA GLN A 69 -9.60 -10.97 3.61
C GLN A 69 -10.06 -11.09 2.15
N VAL A 70 -9.85 -10.06 1.32
CA VAL A 70 -10.18 -10.12 -0.11
C VAL A 70 -9.41 -11.22 -0.83
N ARG A 71 -8.12 -11.43 -0.50
CA ARG A 71 -7.31 -12.53 -1.06
C ARG A 71 -7.94 -13.89 -0.78
N GLU A 72 -8.40 -14.10 0.45
CA GLU A 72 -9.04 -15.34 0.90
C GLU A 72 -10.34 -15.58 0.11
N TRP A 73 -11.23 -14.59 0.04
CA TRP A 73 -12.50 -14.71 -0.70
C TRP A 73 -12.36 -14.92 -2.21
N LEU A 74 -11.28 -14.41 -2.79
CA LEU A 74 -10.99 -14.63 -4.20
C LEU A 74 -10.63 -16.09 -4.49
N ASP A 75 -9.97 -16.79 -3.55
CA ASP A 75 -9.56 -18.20 -3.69
C ASP A 75 -8.91 -18.48 -5.06
N GLY A 76 -7.96 -17.61 -5.46
CA GLY A 76 -7.25 -17.71 -6.74
C GLY A 76 -8.03 -17.22 -7.98
N ARG A 77 -9.32 -16.90 -7.86
CA ARG A 77 -10.10 -16.22 -8.93
C ARG A 77 -9.59 -14.81 -9.15
N HIS A 78 -9.81 -14.28 -10.36
CA HIS A 78 -9.44 -12.90 -10.73
C HIS A 78 -7.97 -12.52 -10.45
N HIS A 79 -7.05 -13.49 -10.55
CA HIS A 79 -5.63 -13.34 -10.17
C HIS A 79 -4.97 -12.07 -10.71
N LEU A 80 -5.23 -11.70 -11.98
CA LEU A 80 -4.62 -10.53 -12.61
C LEU A 80 -5.17 -9.21 -12.04
N ALA A 81 -6.48 -9.15 -11.78
CA ALA A 81 -7.09 -7.96 -11.19
C ALA A 81 -6.59 -7.77 -9.74
N PHE A 82 -6.55 -8.87 -8.97
CA PHE A 82 -6.02 -8.82 -7.60
C PHE A 82 -4.51 -8.52 -7.56
N PHE A 83 -3.72 -9.01 -8.52
CA PHE A 83 -2.31 -8.69 -8.63
C PHE A 83 -2.07 -7.18 -8.73
N ARG A 84 -2.90 -6.45 -9.49
CA ARG A 84 -2.80 -4.98 -9.62
C ARG A 84 -3.11 -4.28 -8.30
N VAL A 85 -4.13 -4.74 -7.57
CA VAL A 85 -4.44 -4.24 -6.22
C VAL A 85 -3.26 -4.46 -5.29
N ARG A 86 -2.69 -5.67 -5.31
CA ARG A 86 -1.55 -6.05 -4.46
C ARG A 86 -0.30 -5.22 -4.75
N ASP A 87 -0.01 -4.96 -6.02
CA ASP A 87 1.12 -4.12 -6.42
C ASP A 87 0.94 -2.64 -6.07
N ALA A 88 -0.27 -2.09 -6.22
CA ALA A 88 -0.59 -0.75 -5.75
C ALA A 88 -0.50 -0.65 -4.22
N ALA A 89 -1.05 -1.63 -3.50
CA ALA A 89 -0.99 -1.70 -2.04
C ALA A 89 0.46 -1.75 -1.52
N ARG A 90 1.36 -2.50 -2.16
CA ARG A 90 2.80 -2.51 -1.82
C ARG A 90 3.47 -1.15 -1.94
N ARG A 91 3.01 -0.30 -2.85
CA ARG A 91 3.52 1.06 -3.02
C ARG A 91 2.90 2.04 -2.02
N ALA A 92 1.68 1.75 -1.55
CA ALA A 92 0.95 2.57 -0.59
C ALA A 92 1.21 2.20 0.88
N LEU A 93 1.64 0.97 1.17
CA LEU A 93 1.80 0.44 2.52
C LEU A 93 3.21 -0.09 2.72
N ARG A 94 3.72 0.01 3.95
CA ARG A 94 4.98 -0.60 4.38
C ARG A 94 4.86 -1.13 5.79
N VAL A 95 5.80 -2.00 6.16
CA VAL A 95 5.98 -2.43 7.56
C VAL A 95 7.16 -1.68 8.14
N GLU A 96 7.02 -1.12 9.32
CA GLU A 96 8.13 -0.58 10.09
C GLU A 96 8.40 -1.50 11.27
N VAL A 97 9.67 -1.85 11.48
CA VAL A 97 10.09 -2.72 12.58
C VAL A 97 11.16 -2.04 13.43
N ARG A 98 11.27 -2.41 14.69
CA ARG A 98 12.34 -1.96 15.61
C ARG A 98 12.72 -3.09 16.56
N THR A 99 13.94 -3.05 17.08
CA THR A 99 14.48 -4.07 18.00
C THR A 99 13.99 -3.90 19.44
N GLU A 100 13.72 -2.68 19.87
CA GLU A 100 13.30 -2.35 21.23
C GLU A 100 12.59 -0.99 21.30
N PRO A 101 11.85 -0.70 22.39
CA PRO A 101 11.28 0.63 22.62
C PRO A 101 12.36 1.72 22.63
N GLY A 102 12.15 2.77 21.83
CA GLY A 102 13.09 3.89 21.70
C GLY A 102 14.11 3.74 20.56
N ALA A 103 14.28 2.53 20.01
CA ALA A 103 15.07 2.34 18.80
C ALA A 103 14.39 2.97 17.56
N PRO A 104 15.17 3.38 16.54
CA PRO A 104 14.60 3.91 15.30
C PRO A 104 13.80 2.84 14.55
N TRP A 105 12.74 3.29 13.89
CA TRP A 105 11.94 2.45 12.99
C TRP A 105 12.70 2.17 11.70
N ILE A 106 12.77 0.89 11.33
CA ILE A 106 13.40 0.39 10.11
C ILE A 106 12.28 0.06 9.12
N PRO A 107 12.18 0.77 7.99
CA PRO A 107 11.16 0.50 6.99
C PRO A 107 11.47 -0.78 6.21
N ARG A 108 10.44 -1.57 5.93
CA ARG A 108 10.47 -2.82 5.16
C ARG A 108 9.28 -2.83 4.20
N GLU A 109 9.47 -3.48 3.04
CA GLU A 109 8.36 -3.73 2.13
C GLU A 109 7.31 -4.63 2.78
N LEU A 110 6.03 -4.42 2.42
CA LEU A 110 4.94 -5.29 2.86
C LEU A 110 5.12 -6.69 2.26
N PRO A 111 5.23 -7.77 3.08
CA PRO A 111 5.35 -9.13 2.56
C PRO A 111 4.00 -9.60 1.99
N LEU A 112 3.87 -9.47 0.67
CA LEU A 112 2.65 -9.77 -0.09
C LEU A 112 2.30 -11.27 -0.20
N ASN A 113 3.16 -12.16 0.29
CA ASN A 113 2.93 -13.60 0.32
C ASN A 113 2.18 -14.05 1.58
N ALA A 114 2.16 -13.23 2.64
CA ALA A 114 1.44 -13.50 3.88
C ALA A 114 -0.07 -13.56 3.64
N VAL A 115 -0.75 -14.44 4.38
CA VAL A 115 -2.22 -14.53 4.39
C VAL A 115 -2.81 -13.95 5.68
N ARG A 116 -1.97 -13.67 6.69
CA ARG A 116 -2.39 -13.09 7.96
C ARG A 116 -1.46 -11.96 8.41
N ILE A 117 -1.97 -11.10 9.29
CA ILE A 117 -1.23 -9.96 9.86
C ILE A 117 -0.02 -10.42 10.66
N ASP A 118 -0.17 -11.44 11.50
CA ASP A 118 0.89 -12.00 12.33
C ASP A 118 2.01 -12.61 11.47
N GLU A 119 1.66 -13.32 10.40
CA GLU A 119 2.64 -13.83 9.43
C GLU A 119 3.42 -12.69 8.75
N ALA A 120 2.72 -11.64 8.34
CA ALA A 120 3.34 -10.48 7.70
C ALA A 120 4.31 -9.75 8.65
N LEU A 121 3.90 -9.55 9.91
CA LEU A 121 4.74 -8.94 10.93
C LEU A 121 5.94 -9.83 11.26
N ASN A 122 5.74 -11.13 11.49
CA ASN A 122 6.83 -12.06 11.80
C ASN A 122 7.84 -12.15 10.66
N SER A 123 7.38 -12.16 9.40
CA SER A 123 8.26 -12.14 8.23
C SER A 123 9.08 -10.84 8.16
N ALA A 124 8.50 -9.70 8.53
CA ALA A 124 9.24 -8.44 8.60
C ALA A 124 10.22 -8.42 9.78
N LEU A 125 9.82 -8.88 10.95
CA LEU A 125 10.64 -8.95 12.17
C LEU A 125 11.79 -9.94 12.07
N ALA A 126 11.67 -10.97 11.23
CA ALA A 126 12.73 -11.95 10.98
C ALA A 126 14.04 -11.30 10.50
N CYS A 127 14.00 -10.10 9.91
CA CYS A 127 15.22 -9.37 9.54
C CYS A 127 16.04 -8.87 10.73
N LEU A 128 15.44 -8.80 11.92
CA LEU A 128 16.07 -8.39 13.18
C LEU A 128 16.57 -9.59 13.99
N ALA A 129 16.36 -10.82 13.50
CA ALA A 129 16.73 -12.01 14.23
C ALA A 129 18.24 -12.11 14.40
N ALA A 130 18.66 -12.47 15.61
CA ALA A 130 20.04 -12.81 15.93
C ALA A 130 20.05 -14.22 16.56
N ASN A 131 20.94 -15.09 16.10
CA ASN A 131 20.98 -16.51 16.51
C ASN A 131 19.62 -17.20 16.34
N ASP A 132 18.97 -17.01 15.18
CA ASP A 132 17.66 -17.56 14.82
C ASP A 132 16.48 -17.15 15.74
N MET A 133 16.66 -16.13 16.57
CA MET A 133 15.65 -15.63 17.50
C MET A 133 15.34 -14.15 17.23
N ILE A 134 14.05 -13.83 17.07
CA ILE A 134 13.57 -12.45 17.06
C ILE A 134 13.68 -11.91 18.50
N PRO A 135 14.27 -10.72 18.73
CA PRO A 135 14.32 -10.13 20.07
C PRO A 135 12.90 -10.01 20.68
N PRO A 136 12.69 -10.37 21.95
CA PRO A 136 11.36 -10.36 22.56
C PRO A 136 10.79 -8.94 22.74
N THR A 137 11.65 -7.93 22.68
CA THR A 137 11.30 -6.51 22.71
C THR A 137 11.04 -5.92 21.33
N ALA A 138 11.22 -6.71 20.27
CA ALA A 138 11.02 -6.23 18.91
C ALA A 138 9.54 -5.95 18.66
N ASP A 139 9.29 -4.93 17.86
CA ASP A 139 7.95 -4.42 17.61
C ASP A 139 7.81 -4.03 16.14
N GLY A 140 6.61 -4.14 15.62
CA GLY A 140 6.29 -3.96 14.22
C GLY A 140 4.95 -3.27 14.04
N ARG A 141 4.87 -2.36 13.07
CA ARG A 141 3.64 -1.65 12.73
C ARG A 141 3.51 -1.50 11.23
N PHE A 142 2.27 -1.48 10.75
CA PHE A 142 1.97 -1.11 9.37
C PHE A 142 1.76 0.40 9.30
N VAL A 143 2.30 1.02 8.25
CA VAL A 143 2.12 2.45 8.00
C VAL A 143 1.90 2.69 6.51
N PHE A 144 1.26 3.81 6.17
CA PHE A 144 1.23 4.27 4.78
C PHE A 144 2.62 4.76 4.37
N ALA A 145 3.04 4.41 3.16
CA ALA A 145 4.20 4.99 2.55
C ALA A 145 3.92 6.49 2.31
N THR A 146 4.75 7.35 2.88
CA THR A 146 4.74 8.78 2.54
C THR A 146 5.02 8.92 1.05
N ALA A 147 4.17 9.68 0.33
CA ALA A 147 4.37 10.00 -1.08
C ALA A 147 5.81 10.49 -1.27
N THR A 148 6.65 9.65 -1.87
CA THR A 148 8.03 10.03 -2.15
C THR A 148 7.98 10.92 -3.37
N VAL A 149 8.29 12.20 -3.21
CA VAL A 149 8.52 13.09 -4.35
C VAL A 149 9.68 12.47 -5.12
N ALA A 150 9.44 12.00 -6.34
CA ALA A 150 10.50 11.53 -7.21
C ALA A 150 11.50 12.69 -7.36
N GLN A 151 12.70 12.52 -6.83
CA GLN A 151 13.83 13.42 -7.04
C GLN A 151 14.34 13.30 -8.48
#